data_AF-A0A3E2TFJ5-F1
#
_entry.id   AF-A0A3E2TFJ5-F1
#
_cell.length_a   1.000
_cell.length_b   1.000
_cell.length_c   1.000
_cell.angle_alpha   90.00
_cell.angle_beta   90.00
_cell.angle_gamma   90.00
#
_symmetry.space_group_name_H-M   'P 1'
#
loop_
_entity.id
_entity.type
_entity.pdbx_description
1 polymer ?
#
loop_
_entity_poly.entity_id
_entity_poly.type
_entity_poly.pdbx_seq_one_letter_code
_entity_poly.pdbx_strand_id
1 'polypeptide(L)'
;MNTILEDYFSFESNMFFSSNELMDNLNEEFVLEGENYLSKEGIDTSNIYFKLLAQLYYLKSENNVSASLLAHVNYIIAYYVGLFLHPINGDFLALKYINEAIELENDNNKIEKYKELIAMIKEEI
;
A
#
# COMPACT_ATOMS: atom_id res chain seq x y z
N MET A 1 -3.61 -15.92 14.53
CA MET A 1 -3.30 -15.59 13.14
C MET A 1 -4.47 -14.77 12.62
N ASN A 2 -4.20 -13.62 11.99
CA ASN A 2 -5.23 -12.67 11.57
C ASN A 2 -5.86 -13.20 10.28
N THR A 3 -7.08 -13.74 10.34
CA THR A 3 -7.73 -14.37 9.16
C THR A 3 -7.92 -13.39 8.00
N ILE A 4 -8.10 -12.11 8.30
CA ILE A 4 -8.20 -11.04 7.29
C ILE A 4 -6.89 -10.90 6.49
N LEU A 5 -5.75 -11.06 7.16
CA LEU A 5 -4.43 -10.94 6.55
C LEU A 5 -4.16 -12.07 5.55
N GLU A 6 -4.46 -13.29 5.96
CA GLU A 6 -4.35 -14.49 5.13
C GLU A 6 -5.29 -14.39 3.92
N ASP A 7 -6.55 -14.03 4.16
CA ASP A 7 -7.54 -13.88 3.09
C ASP A 7 -7.17 -12.75 2.13
N TYR A 8 -6.64 -11.63 2.60
CA TYR A 8 -6.29 -10.52 1.73
C TYR A 8 -5.11 -10.88 0.80
N PHE A 9 -4.03 -11.46 1.36
CA PHE A 9 -2.82 -11.79 0.59
C PHE A 9 -2.85 -13.16 -0.09
N SER A 10 -3.89 -13.98 0.12
CA SER A 10 -4.07 -15.26 -0.57
C SER A 10 -4.26 -15.08 -2.09
N PHE A 11 -3.65 -15.97 -2.89
CA PHE A 11 -3.89 -16.03 -4.34
C PHE A 11 -5.28 -16.52 -4.72
N GLU A 12 -5.96 -17.23 -3.82
CA GLU A 12 -7.27 -17.84 -4.07
C GLU A 12 -8.44 -16.94 -3.65
N SER A 13 -8.13 -15.83 -2.98
CA SER A 13 -9.12 -14.91 -2.45
C SER A 13 -9.30 -13.67 -3.33
N ASN A 14 -10.57 -13.31 -3.54
CA ASN A 14 -10.99 -12.08 -4.23
C ASN A 14 -11.29 -10.94 -3.24
N MET A 15 -10.72 -10.99 -2.05
CA MET A 15 -10.95 -9.99 -1.02
C MET A 15 -10.39 -8.63 -1.44
N PHE A 16 -11.24 -7.61 -1.30
CA PHE A 16 -10.88 -6.20 -1.30
C PHE A 16 -11.43 -5.55 -0.04
N PHE A 17 -10.71 -4.59 0.52
CA PHE A 17 -11.28 -3.74 1.56
C PHE A 17 -12.28 -2.77 0.93
N SER A 18 -13.45 -2.66 1.55
CA SER A 18 -14.42 -1.62 1.21
C SER A 18 -13.90 -0.24 1.64
N SER A 19 -14.45 0.83 1.05
CA SER A 19 -14.11 2.21 1.40
C SER A 19 -14.19 2.52 2.91
N ASN A 20 -15.06 1.86 3.66
CA ASN A 20 -15.28 2.11 5.09
C ASN A 20 -14.29 1.38 6.00
N GLU A 21 -13.64 0.33 5.52
CA GLU A 21 -12.77 -0.54 6.32
C GLU A 21 -11.29 -0.31 6.01
N LEU A 22 -11.00 0.33 4.87
CA LEU A 22 -9.66 0.37 4.28
C LEU A 22 -8.62 1.06 5.16
N MET A 23 -8.92 2.25 5.71
CA MET A 23 -7.93 2.98 6.52
C MET A 23 -7.61 2.28 7.84
N ASP A 24 -8.58 1.57 8.41
CA ASP A 24 -8.42 0.87 9.69
C ASP A 24 -7.65 -0.44 9.52
N ASN A 25 -7.77 -1.10 8.36
CA ASN A 25 -7.18 -2.42 8.13
C ASN A 25 -5.91 -2.40 7.26
N LEU A 26 -5.85 -1.56 6.23
CA LEU A 26 -4.73 -1.54 5.29
C LEU A 26 -3.73 -0.46 5.69
N ASN A 27 -2.81 -0.78 6.60
CA ASN A 27 -1.77 0.14 7.08
C ASN A 27 -0.37 -0.49 6.95
N GLU A 28 0.66 0.24 7.36
CA GLU A 28 2.06 -0.20 7.28
C GLU A 28 2.29 -1.52 8.03
N GLU A 29 1.79 -1.61 9.27
CA GLU A 29 1.90 -2.82 10.11
C GLU A 29 1.25 -4.02 9.41
N PHE A 30 0.05 -3.85 8.86
CA PHE A 30 -0.66 -4.91 8.13
C PHE A 30 0.13 -5.43 6.92
N VAL A 31 0.82 -4.54 6.20
CA VAL A 31 1.67 -4.94 5.07
C VAL A 31 2.90 -5.72 5.53
N LEU A 32 3.56 -5.29 6.61
CA LEU A 32 4.72 -6.00 7.17
C LEU A 32 4.35 -7.35 7.80
N GLU A 33 3.19 -7.43 8.46
CA GLU A 33 2.62 -8.71 8.90
C GLU A 33 2.36 -9.62 7.70
N GLY A 34 1.87 -9.06 6.59
CA GLY A 34 1.66 -9.77 5.32
C GLY A 34 2.96 -10.33 4.75
N GLU A 35 4.02 -9.53 4.76
CA GLU A 35 5.34 -9.93 4.25
C GLU A 35 5.91 -11.08 5.08
N ASN A 36 5.80 -11.00 6.40
CA ASN A 36 6.23 -12.06 7.31
C ASN A 36 5.42 -13.35 7.09
N TYR A 37 4.11 -13.24 6.91
CA TYR A 37 3.24 -14.38 6.62
C TYR A 37 3.64 -15.07 5.31
N LEU A 38 3.73 -14.33 4.20
CA LEU A 38 4.08 -14.90 2.90
C LEU A 38 5.47 -15.54 2.93
N SER A 39 6.44 -14.86 3.55
CA SER A 39 7.80 -15.39 3.71
C SER A 39 7.82 -16.72 4.46
N LYS A 40 7.04 -16.83 5.55
CA LYS A 40 6.93 -18.05 6.36
C LYS A 40 6.30 -19.21 5.59
N GLU A 41 5.30 -18.92 4.76
CA GLU A 41 4.62 -19.92 3.93
C GLU A 41 5.39 -20.24 2.63
N GLY A 42 6.55 -19.62 2.39
CA GLY A 42 7.35 -19.83 1.19
C GLY A 42 6.71 -19.24 -0.08
N ILE A 43 5.87 -18.23 0.08
CA ILE A 43 5.19 -17.51 -0.98
C ILE A 43 5.99 -16.26 -1.35
N ASP A 44 6.02 -15.91 -2.65
CA ASP A 44 6.66 -14.69 -3.14
C ASP A 44 6.02 -13.43 -2.54
N THR A 45 6.80 -12.66 -1.79
CA THR A 45 6.39 -11.40 -1.13
C THR A 45 6.10 -10.29 -2.13
N SER A 46 6.50 -10.42 -3.39
CA SER A 46 6.09 -9.50 -4.46
C SER A 46 4.57 -9.48 -4.66
N ASN A 47 3.85 -10.53 -4.24
CA ASN A 47 2.39 -10.58 -4.30
C ASN A 47 1.70 -9.44 -3.53
N ILE A 48 2.34 -8.93 -2.47
CA ILE A 48 1.83 -7.77 -1.72
C ILE A 48 1.64 -6.57 -2.64
N TYR A 49 2.64 -6.26 -3.47
CA TYR A 49 2.54 -5.15 -4.42
C TYR A 49 1.34 -5.33 -5.37
N PHE A 50 1.16 -6.53 -5.92
CA PHE A 50 0.05 -6.81 -6.83
C PHE A 50 -1.31 -6.72 -6.14
N LYS A 51 -1.43 -7.14 -4.88
CA LYS A 51 -2.66 -7.01 -4.09
C LYS A 51 -2.99 -5.54 -3.77
N LEU A 52 -2.00 -4.76 -3.37
CA LEU A 52 -2.16 -3.32 -3.15
C LEU A 52 -2.55 -2.59 -4.45
N LEU A 53 -1.92 -2.95 -5.58
CA LEU A 53 -2.26 -2.40 -6.88
C LEU A 53 -3.70 -2.75 -7.29
N ALA A 54 -4.11 -3.99 -7.11
CA ALA A 54 -5.48 -4.42 -7.37
C ALA A 54 -6.49 -3.65 -6.50
N GLN A 55 -6.18 -3.44 -5.22
CA GLN A 55 -7.02 -2.64 -4.32
C GLN A 55 -7.17 -1.19 -4.79
N LEU A 56 -6.08 -0.56 -5.26
CA LEU A 56 -6.14 0.80 -5.81
C LEU A 56 -7.10 0.87 -7.01
N TYR A 57 -7.00 -0.08 -7.94
CA TYR A 57 -7.86 -0.11 -9.12
C TYR A 57 -9.31 -0.52 -8.81
N TYR A 58 -9.52 -1.39 -7.82
CA TYR A 58 -10.84 -1.70 -7.29
C TYR A 58 -11.53 -0.42 -6.80
N LEU A 59 -10.87 0.37 -5.96
CA LEU A 59 -11.39 1.67 -5.51
C LEU A 59 -11.62 2.65 -6.67
N LYS A 60 -10.69 2.75 -7.63
CA LYS A 60 -10.87 3.62 -8.82
C LYS A 60 -12.08 3.20 -9.68
N SER A 61 -12.57 1.97 -9.55
CA SER A 61 -13.76 1.47 -10.25
C SER A 61 -15.07 1.72 -9.49
N GLU A 62 -15.02 2.00 -8.19
CA GLU A 62 -16.20 2.32 -7.38
C GLU A 62 -16.68 3.76 -7.66
N ASN A 63 -18.00 3.97 -7.58
CA ASN A 63 -18.57 5.31 -7.70
C ASN A 63 -18.38 6.07 -6.38
N ASN A 64 -17.98 7.35 -6.46
CA ASN A 64 -17.86 8.27 -5.33
C ASN A 64 -16.81 7.90 -4.25
N VAL A 65 -15.69 7.28 -4.64
CA VAL A 65 -14.57 7.06 -3.71
C VAL A 65 -13.90 8.37 -3.31
N SER A 66 -13.61 8.51 -2.03
CA SER A 66 -12.87 9.66 -1.49
C SER A 66 -11.44 9.71 -2.01
N ALA A 67 -10.99 10.90 -2.43
CA ALA A 67 -9.60 11.13 -2.83
C ALA A 67 -8.61 10.73 -1.72
N SER A 68 -8.96 10.91 -0.43
CA SER A 68 -8.11 10.52 0.70
C SER A 68 -7.94 8.99 0.82
N LEU A 69 -8.93 8.18 0.40
CA LEU A 69 -8.78 6.72 0.35
C LEU A 69 -7.80 6.29 -0.74
N LEU A 70 -7.88 6.92 -1.91
CA LEU A 70 -6.93 6.70 -2.99
C LEU A 70 -5.52 7.16 -2.59
N ALA A 71 -5.42 8.30 -1.90
CA ALA A 71 -4.16 8.79 -1.34
C ALA A 71 -3.53 7.77 -0.39
N HIS A 72 -4.35 7.19 0.50
CA HIS A 72 -3.91 6.19 1.46
C HIS A 72 -3.37 4.93 0.80
N VAL A 73 -4.04 4.37 -0.22
CA VAL A 73 -3.52 3.18 -0.92
C VAL A 73 -2.24 3.51 -1.68
N ASN A 74 -2.17 4.66 -2.37
CA ASN A 74 -0.95 5.13 -3.02
C ASN A 74 0.21 5.27 -2.01
N TYR A 75 -0.07 5.80 -0.82
CA TYR A 75 0.89 5.89 0.28
C TYR A 75 1.41 4.51 0.70
N ILE A 76 0.52 3.54 0.95
CA ILE A 76 0.91 2.19 1.36
C ILE A 76 1.72 1.47 0.27
N ILE A 77 1.37 1.66 -1.01
CA ILE A 77 2.18 1.14 -2.13
C ILE A 77 3.57 1.76 -2.11
N ALA A 78 3.67 3.09 -2.00
CA ALA A 78 4.96 3.78 -1.97
C ALA A 78 5.83 3.32 -0.80
N TYR A 79 5.23 3.16 0.38
CA TYR A 79 5.89 2.66 1.59
C TYR A 79 6.51 1.28 1.35
N TYR A 80 5.71 0.32 0.87
CA TYR A 80 6.17 -1.05 0.68
C TYR A 80 7.21 -1.16 -0.44
N VAL A 81 6.95 -0.53 -1.58
CA VAL A 81 7.86 -0.57 -2.73
C VAL A 81 9.18 0.12 -2.42
N GLY A 82 9.13 1.26 -1.71
CA GLY A 82 10.26 2.13 -1.47
C GLY A 82 11.18 1.69 -0.34
N LEU A 83 10.68 0.94 0.65
CA LEU A 83 11.45 0.57 1.85
C LEU A 83 11.66 -0.93 2.06
N PHE A 84 10.95 -1.80 1.32
CA PHE A 84 10.99 -3.25 1.55
C PHE A 84 11.21 -4.05 0.26
N LEU A 85 10.35 -3.86 -0.74
CA LEU A 85 10.40 -4.70 -1.95
C LEU A 85 11.61 -4.39 -2.85
N HIS A 86 11.99 -3.12 -2.98
CA HIS A 86 13.11 -2.63 -3.81
C HIS A 86 13.25 -3.32 -5.20
N PRO A 87 12.21 -3.33 -6.05
CA PRO A 87 12.35 -3.84 -7.40
C PRO A 87 13.30 -2.95 -8.21
N ILE A 88 13.73 -3.40 -9.39
CA ILE A 88 14.52 -2.56 -10.32
C ILE A 88 13.71 -1.28 -10.63
N ASN A 89 14.32 -0.11 -10.42
CA ASN A 89 13.69 1.22 -10.49
C ASN A 89 12.51 1.40 -9.51
N GLY A 90 12.52 0.68 -8.39
CA GLY A 90 11.48 0.73 -7.36
C GLY A 90 11.36 2.07 -6.66
N ASP A 91 12.48 2.75 -6.46
CA ASP A 91 12.61 4.12 -5.99
C ASP A 91 11.83 5.12 -6.89
N PHE A 92 12.03 5.06 -8.21
CA PHE A 92 11.24 5.86 -9.14
C PHE A 92 9.74 5.57 -9.03
N LEU A 93 9.37 4.29 -8.91
CA LEU A 93 7.97 3.87 -8.79
C LEU A 93 7.34 4.34 -7.47
N ALA A 94 8.04 4.17 -6.35
CA ALA A 94 7.60 4.61 -5.03
C ALA A 94 7.41 6.13 -4.97
N LEU A 95 8.35 6.89 -5.55
CA LEU A 95 8.24 8.35 -5.67
C LEU A 95 7.04 8.79 -6.51
N LYS A 96 6.68 8.04 -7.55
CA LYS A 96 5.47 8.32 -8.33
C LYS A 96 4.21 8.15 -7.48
N TYR A 97 4.10 7.04 -6.76
CA TYR A 97 2.94 6.75 -5.92
C TYR A 97 2.78 7.75 -4.77
N ILE A 98 3.86 8.09 -4.06
CA ILE A 98 3.78 9.04 -2.94
C ILE A 98 3.43 10.46 -3.41
N ASN A 99 3.89 10.86 -4.59
CA ASN A 99 3.47 12.15 -5.17
C ASN A 99 1.98 12.14 -5.53
N GLU A 100 1.45 11.06 -6.12
CA GLU A 100 0.01 10.92 -6.36
C GLU A 100 -0.79 10.96 -5.03
N ALA A 101 -0.26 10.36 -3.96
CA ALA A 101 -0.87 10.43 -2.64
C ALA A 101 -0.94 11.88 -2.09
N ILE A 102 0.13 12.66 -2.25
CA ILE A 102 0.17 14.06 -1.81
C ILE A 102 -0.80 14.93 -2.63
N GLU A 103 -0.92 14.70 -3.94
CA GLU A 103 -1.86 15.45 -4.80
C GLU A 103 -3.33 15.22 -4.45
N LEU A 104 -3.66 14.03 -3.93
CA LEU A 104 -5.02 13.63 -3.60
C LEU A 104 -5.44 13.96 -2.16
N GLU A 105 -4.48 14.18 -1.25
CA GLU A 105 -4.75 14.38 0.17
C GLU A 105 -4.94 15.86 0.53
N ASN A 106 -5.84 16.13 1.47
CA ASN A 106 -6.12 17.47 2.00
C ASN A 106 -5.80 17.61 3.50
N ASP A 107 -5.58 16.50 4.22
CA ASP A 107 -5.12 16.53 5.60
C ASP A 107 -3.61 16.80 5.68
N ASN A 108 -3.25 17.98 6.21
CA ASN A 108 -1.86 18.39 6.36
C ASN A 108 -1.02 17.42 7.20
N ASN A 109 -1.58 16.76 8.21
CA ASN A 109 -0.81 15.81 9.03
C ASN A 109 -0.40 14.58 8.21
N LYS A 110 -1.31 14.10 7.35
CA LYS A 110 -1.00 13.00 6.43
C LYS A 110 0.01 13.43 5.37
N ILE A 111 -0.14 14.63 4.81
CA ILE A 111 0.81 15.18 3.83
C ILE A 111 2.23 15.27 4.41
N GLU A 112 2.39 15.72 5.66
CA GLU A 112 3.70 15.75 6.31
C GLU A 112 4.29 14.34 6.46
N LYS A 113 3.48 13.35 6.90
CA LYS A 113 3.89 11.94 6.93
C LYS A 113 4.34 11.43 5.55
N TYR A 114 3.64 11.83 4.49
CA TYR A 114 3.99 11.43 3.12
C TYR A 114 5.32 12.05 2.66
N LYS A 115 5.62 13.28 3.08
CA LYS A 115 6.91 13.93 2.82
C LYS A 115 8.06 13.29 3.60
N GLU A 116 7.82 12.84 4.83
CA GLU A 116 8.80 12.07 5.61
C GLU A 116 9.16 10.78 4.86
N LEU A 117 8.18 10.06 4.31
CA LEU A 117 8.43 8.87 3.50
C LEU A 117 9.28 9.18 2.24
N ILE A 118 9.06 10.33 1.58
CA ILE A 118 9.94 10.75 0.46
C ILE A 118 11.39 10.89 0.91
N ALA A 119 11.63 11.44 2.10
CA ALA A 119 12.98 11.58 2.64
C ALA A 119 13.61 10.21 2.88
N MET A 120 12.87 9.28 3.51
CA MET A 120 13.35 7.92 3.77
C MET A 120 13.69 7.17 2.48
N ILE A 121 12.80 7.20 1.47
CA ILE A 121 13.04 6.53 0.17
C ILE A 121 14.31 7.06 -0.50
N LYS A 122 14.62 8.35 -0.36
CA LYS A 122 15.81 8.96 -0.95
C LYS A 122 17.10 8.63 -0.18
N GLU A 123 17.01 8.26 1.08
CA GLU A 123 18.17 7.81 1.87
C GLU A 123 18.57 6.37 1.54
N GLU A 124 17.67 5.57 0.97
CA GLU A 124 17.91 4.19 0.50
C GLU A 124 18.60 4.11 -0.88
N ILE A 125 18.81 5.24 -1.58
CA ILE A 125 19.44 5.34 -2.91
C ILE A 125 20.95 5.62 -2.78
#